data_AF-A0A2E8RL72-F1
#
_entry.id   AF-A0A2E8RL72-F1
#
_cell.length_a   1.000
_cell.length_b   1.000
_cell.length_c   1.000
_cell.angle_alpha   90.00
_cell.angle_beta   90.00
_cell.angle_gamma   90.00
#
_symmetry.space_group_name_H-M   'P 1'
#
loop_
_entity.id
_entity.type
_entity.pdbx_description
1 polymer ?
#
loop_
_entity_poly.entity_id
_entity_poly.type
_entity_poly.pdbx_seq_one_letter_code
_entity_poly.pdbx_strand_id
1 'polypeptide(L)'
;MDFKSHYLETIKLSLVDGLNAPVPKTILSPQTLEEQSTDKWFDHFWFGKTLTMCSQKRLDNVQFCIESCIGNGIPGDLIECGVWRGGVSILMRAVLAVHQVNNRTVWVADSFQGLPKPDNDLDQTMYKMPKVQETNFFSVPLATVESNFHRYSLLDEQVQFLPGWFCDTLPLAPISKLSVL
;
A
#
# COMPACT_ATOMS: atom_id res chain seq x y z
N MET A 1 -16.36 14.04 14.74
CA MET A 1 -15.81 12.95 13.92
C MET A 1 -16.33 11.65 14.52
N ASP A 2 -16.94 10.77 13.73
CA ASP A 2 -17.46 9.49 14.24
C ASP A 2 -16.32 8.47 14.49
N PHE A 3 -16.66 7.33 15.10
CA PHE A 3 -15.71 6.27 15.42
C PHE A 3 -15.00 5.72 14.19
N LYS A 4 -15.72 5.53 13.07
CA LYS A 4 -15.13 4.93 11.85
C LYS A 4 -14.06 5.84 11.28
N SER A 5 -14.39 7.12 11.18
CA SER A 5 -13.48 8.17 10.73
C SER A 5 -12.24 8.24 11.62
N HIS A 6 -12.42 8.22 12.94
CA HIS A 6 -11.28 8.28 13.88
C HIS A 6 -10.37 7.04 13.80
N TYR A 7 -10.97 5.86 13.64
CA TYR A 7 -10.24 4.61 13.43
C TYR A 7 -9.38 4.68 12.16
N LEU A 8 -9.97 5.04 11.02
CA LEU A 8 -9.24 5.11 9.74
C LEU A 8 -8.17 6.19 9.74
N GLU A 9 -8.41 7.36 10.35
CA GLU A 9 -7.38 8.40 10.51
C GLU A 9 -6.19 7.89 11.35
N THR A 10 -6.46 7.16 12.43
CA THR A 10 -5.43 6.61 13.30
C THR A 10 -4.62 5.52 12.58
N ILE A 11 -5.29 4.66 11.81
CA ILE A 11 -4.62 3.66 10.95
C ILE A 11 -3.72 4.38 9.96
N LYS A 12 -4.23 5.36 9.19
CA LYS A 12 -3.43 6.12 8.21
C LYS A 12 -2.21 6.79 8.84
N LEU A 13 -2.38 7.44 10.00
CA LEU A 13 -1.27 8.04 10.75
C LEU A 13 -0.24 6.99 11.19
N SER A 14 -0.69 5.84 11.68
CA SER A 14 0.21 4.75 12.08
C SER A 14 1.03 4.21 10.90
N LEU A 15 0.39 3.99 9.75
CA LEU A 15 1.02 3.46 8.55
C LEU A 15 2.13 4.35 8.01
N VAL A 16 2.02 5.68 8.20
CA VAL A 16 3.02 6.66 7.80
C VAL A 16 3.95 7.08 8.95
N ASP A 17 4.02 6.29 10.02
CA ASP A 17 4.82 6.57 11.23
C ASP A 17 4.50 7.93 11.92
N GLY A 18 3.34 8.50 11.60
CA GLY A 18 2.87 9.81 12.08
C GLY A 18 2.48 9.84 13.55
N LEU A 19 2.33 8.67 14.19
CA LEU A 19 2.13 8.55 15.63
C LEU A 19 3.44 8.73 16.42
N ASN A 20 4.60 8.51 15.79
CA ASN A 20 5.91 8.56 16.44
C ASN A 20 6.76 9.76 16.00
N ALA A 21 6.55 10.25 14.78
CA ALA A 21 7.34 11.34 14.21
C ALA A 21 6.47 12.31 13.37
N PRO A 22 6.86 13.59 13.25
CA PRO A 22 6.19 14.50 12.33
C PRO A 22 6.28 14.02 10.88
N VAL A 23 5.14 13.91 10.21
CA VAL A 23 5.09 13.51 8.79
C VAL A 23 5.43 14.71 7.90
N PRO A 24 6.38 14.60 6.95
CA PRO A 24 6.67 15.65 5.99
C PRO A 24 5.42 16.07 5.21
N LYS A 25 5.21 17.38 5.08
CA LYS A 25 4.09 17.91 4.29
C LYS A 25 4.23 17.47 2.84
N THR A 26 3.13 16.99 2.28
CA THR A 26 3.02 16.77 0.83
C THR A 26 2.83 18.10 0.14
N ILE A 27 3.78 18.48 -0.72
CA ILE A 27 3.71 19.68 -1.54
C ILE A 27 3.09 19.26 -2.88
N LEU A 28 2.12 20.03 -3.38
CA LEU A 28 1.61 19.81 -4.73
C LEU A 28 2.18 20.85 -5.67
N SER A 29 2.62 20.41 -6.84
CA SER A 29 2.90 21.28 -7.97
C SER A 29 1.62 22.02 -8.34
N PRO A 30 1.57 23.37 -8.29
CA PRO A 30 0.36 24.09 -8.68
C PRO A 30 0.05 23.96 -10.17
N GLN A 31 1.03 23.60 -11.01
CA GLN A 31 0.85 23.40 -12.45
C GLN A 31 0.40 21.99 -12.82
N THR A 32 1.01 20.97 -12.21
CA THR A 32 0.76 19.56 -12.57
C THR A 32 -0.14 18.83 -11.59
N LEU A 33 -0.39 19.41 -10.41
CA LEU A 33 -1.06 18.79 -9.26
C LEU A 33 -0.37 17.53 -8.72
N GLU A 34 0.83 17.23 -9.21
CA GLU A 34 1.63 16.09 -8.74
C GLU A 34 2.26 16.39 -7.37
N GLU A 35 2.41 15.34 -6.57
CA GLU A 35 3.14 15.41 -5.32
C GLU A 35 4.62 15.64 -5.57
N GLN A 36 5.15 16.75 -5.06
CA GLN A 36 6.57 17.03 -5.03
C GLN A 36 7.21 16.35 -3.82
N SER A 37 8.27 15.61 -4.09
CA SER A 37 9.07 14.93 -3.07
C SER A 37 10.32 15.75 -2.76
N THR A 38 10.56 16.00 -1.48
CA THR A 38 11.83 16.58 -0.98
C THR A 38 12.71 15.46 -0.41
N ASP A 39 13.99 15.73 -0.13
CA ASP A 39 14.87 14.73 0.51
C ASP A 39 14.27 14.20 1.82
N LYS A 40 13.72 15.10 2.66
CA LYS A 40 13.03 14.71 3.90
C LYS A 40 11.81 13.83 3.65
N TRP A 41 11.11 14.06 2.55
CA TRP A 41 9.96 13.25 2.17
C TRP A 41 10.42 11.84 1.77
N PHE A 42 11.45 11.73 0.92
CA PHE A 42 12.02 10.43 0.55
C PHE A 42 12.59 9.67 1.75
N ASP A 43 13.35 10.36 2.59
CA ASP A 43 13.94 9.76 3.78
C ASP A 43 12.87 9.26 4.76
N HIS A 44 11.71 9.91 4.82
CA HIS A 44 10.57 9.45 5.63
C HIS A 44 9.85 8.26 5.00
N PHE A 45 9.37 8.41 3.76
CA PHE A 45 8.45 7.46 3.14
C PHE A 45 9.15 6.25 2.52
N TRP A 46 10.33 6.43 1.93
CA TRP A 46 11.03 5.36 1.19
C TRP A 46 12.12 4.70 2.03
N PHE A 47 12.84 5.49 2.82
CA PHE A 47 14.00 5.02 3.59
C PHE A 47 13.76 4.99 5.10
N GLY A 48 12.56 5.38 5.55
CA GLY A 48 12.19 5.45 6.95
C GLY A 48 11.52 4.18 7.46
N LYS A 49 10.71 4.35 8.51
CA LYS A 49 10.03 3.26 9.24
C LYS A 49 8.55 3.09 8.89
N THR A 50 8.04 3.83 7.91
CA THR A 50 6.65 3.73 7.44
C THR A 50 6.34 2.31 6.93
N LEU A 51 5.06 1.92 6.92
CA LEU A 51 4.60 0.68 6.30
C LEU A 51 4.13 0.87 4.85
N THR A 52 4.10 2.12 4.39
CA THR A 52 3.82 2.48 3.00
C THR A 52 4.71 3.64 2.54
N MET A 53 5.06 3.65 1.25
CA MET A 53 5.69 4.78 0.58
C MET A 53 4.67 5.82 0.08
N CYS A 54 3.37 5.54 0.22
CA CYS A 54 2.30 6.45 -0.12
C CYS A 54 2.17 7.56 0.92
N SER A 55 1.94 8.77 0.43
CA SER A 55 1.56 9.91 1.27
C SER A 55 0.20 9.68 1.93
N GLN A 56 -0.11 10.45 2.96
CA GLN A 56 -1.45 10.45 3.55
C GLN A 56 -2.54 10.79 2.52
N LYS A 57 -2.27 11.67 1.56
CA LYS A 57 -3.22 11.99 0.48
C LYS A 57 -3.52 10.80 -0.42
N ARG A 58 -2.52 9.98 -0.74
CA ARG A 58 -2.73 8.72 -1.48
C ARG A 58 -3.51 7.71 -0.67
N LEU A 59 -3.30 7.65 0.65
CA LEU A 59 -4.13 6.83 1.55
C LEU A 59 -5.59 7.33 1.59
N ASP A 60 -5.81 8.64 1.61
CA ASP A 60 -7.16 9.23 1.52
C ASP A 60 -7.84 8.86 0.19
N ASN A 61 -7.08 8.86 -0.91
CA ASN A 61 -7.58 8.43 -2.21
C ASN A 61 -7.99 6.95 -2.22
N VAL A 62 -7.15 6.05 -1.67
CA VAL A 62 -7.49 4.62 -1.54
C VAL A 62 -8.77 4.44 -0.73
N GLN A 63 -8.87 5.10 0.43
CA GLN A 63 -10.09 5.08 1.26
C GLN A 63 -11.30 5.56 0.44
N PHE A 64 -11.20 6.71 -0.23
CA PHE A 64 -12.27 7.28 -1.04
C PHE A 64 -12.75 6.31 -2.14
N CYS A 65 -11.84 5.67 -2.86
CA CYS A 65 -12.19 4.72 -3.93
C CYS A 65 -12.94 3.50 -3.39
N ILE A 66 -12.49 2.95 -2.27
CA ILE A 66 -13.13 1.79 -1.64
C ILE A 66 -14.51 2.16 -1.09
N GLU A 67 -14.62 3.26 -0.35
CA GLU A 67 -15.89 3.73 0.20
C GLU A 67 -16.89 4.10 -0.91
N SER A 68 -16.40 4.65 -2.03
CA SER A 68 -17.22 4.89 -3.23
C SER A 68 -17.74 3.59 -3.85
N CYS A 69 -16.91 2.56 -3.96
CA CYS A 69 -17.34 1.25 -4.48
C CYS A 69 -18.36 0.58 -3.55
N ILE A 70 -18.18 0.70 -2.22
CA ILE A 70 -19.13 0.21 -1.23
C ILE A 70 -20.46 0.97 -1.35
N GLY A 71 -20.42 2.30 -1.32
CA GLY A 71 -21.62 3.15 -1.34
C GLY A 71 -22.44 3.04 -2.63
N ASN A 72 -21.78 2.80 -3.77
CA ASN A 72 -22.45 2.62 -5.07
C ASN A 72 -22.74 1.15 -5.41
N GLY A 73 -22.42 0.20 -4.52
CA GLY A 73 -22.68 -1.22 -4.77
C GLY A 73 -21.86 -1.82 -5.93
N ILE A 74 -20.69 -1.28 -6.23
CA ILE A 74 -19.81 -1.78 -7.30
C ILE A 74 -19.21 -3.11 -6.86
N PRO A 75 -19.49 -4.25 -7.52
CA PRO A 75 -19.01 -5.56 -7.06
C PRO A 75 -17.52 -5.76 -7.35
N GLY A 76 -16.85 -6.59 -6.54
CA GLY A 76 -15.47 -7.03 -6.78
C GLY A 76 -14.56 -6.89 -5.57
N ASP A 77 -13.43 -7.57 -5.63
CA ASP A 77 -12.38 -7.52 -4.63
C ASP A 77 -11.52 -6.25 -4.76
N LEU A 78 -10.55 -6.11 -3.85
CA LEU A 78 -9.50 -5.09 -3.88
C LEU A 78 -8.17 -5.79 -4.15
N ILE A 79 -7.26 -5.17 -4.90
CA ILE A 79 -5.89 -5.67 -5.06
C ILE A 79 -4.88 -4.53 -4.96
N GLU A 80 -3.71 -4.82 -4.43
CA GLU A 80 -2.51 -3.99 -4.56
C GLU A 80 -1.40 -4.81 -5.24
N CYS A 81 -0.83 -4.30 -6.32
CA CYS A 81 0.27 -4.92 -7.06
C CYS A 81 1.59 -4.18 -6.78
N GLY A 82 2.39 -4.71 -5.86
CA GLY A 82 3.58 -4.05 -5.32
C GLY A 82 3.26 -3.39 -3.99
N VAL A 83 3.38 -4.17 -2.91
CA VAL A 83 2.84 -3.85 -1.59
C VAL A 83 3.91 -3.37 -0.61
N TRP A 84 5.18 -3.65 -0.90
CA TRP A 84 6.31 -3.37 -0.01
C TRP A 84 6.07 -3.92 1.41
N ARG A 85 5.90 -3.06 2.42
CA ARG A 85 5.62 -3.44 3.81
C ARG A 85 4.14 -3.72 4.09
N GLY A 86 3.27 -3.56 3.09
CA GLY A 86 1.84 -3.92 3.13
C GLY A 86 0.89 -2.81 3.61
N GLY A 87 1.37 -1.58 3.80
CA GLY A 87 0.58 -0.56 4.49
C GLY A 87 -0.72 -0.16 3.80
N VAL A 88 -0.73 -0.05 2.47
CA VAL A 88 -1.95 0.27 1.72
C VAL A 88 -2.92 -0.91 1.77
N SER A 89 -2.46 -2.15 1.54
CA SER A 89 -3.30 -3.34 1.71
C SER A 89 -3.90 -3.48 3.13
N ILE A 90 -3.15 -3.11 4.18
CA ILE A 90 -3.67 -3.02 5.56
C ILE A 90 -4.80 -1.99 5.65
N LEU A 91 -4.65 -0.81 5.04
CA LEU A 91 -5.71 0.19 4.98
C LEU A 91 -6.93 -0.34 4.21
N MET A 92 -6.74 -1.03 3.08
CA MET A 92 -7.83 -1.64 2.31
C MET A 92 -8.66 -2.57 3.21
N ARG A 93 -7.99 -3.45 3.96
CA ARG A 93 -8.65 -4.36 4.89
C ARG A 93 -9.33 -3.61 6.04
N ALA A 94 -8.71 -2.57 6.59
CA ALA A 94 -9.28 -1.74 7.66
C ALA A 94 -10.58 -1.05 7.22
N VAL A 95 -10.65 -0.55 5.98
CA VAL A 95 -11.86 0.07 5.40
C VAL A 95 -12.98 -0.97 5.30
N LEU A 96 -12.70 -2.19 4.80
CA LEU A 96 -13.70 -3.26 4.78
C LEU A 96 -14.20 -3.62 6.19
N ALA A 97 -13.30 -3.71 7.17
CA ALA A 97 -13.63 -4.07 8.56
C ALA A 97 -14.58 -3.06 9.20
N VAL A 98 -14.26 -1.76 9.10
CA VAL A 98 -15.03 -0.70 9.75
C VAL A 98 -16.41 -0.49 9.13
N HIS A 99 -16.57 -0.91 7.87
CA HIS A 99 -17.85 -0.95 7.15
C HIS A 99 -18.56 -2.30 7.21
N GLN A 100 -17.99 -3.28 7.93
CA GLN A 100 -18.55 -4.64 8.07
C GLN A 100 -18.79 -5.35 6.74
N VAL A 101 -17.92 -5.09 5.74
CA VAL A 101 -17.98 -5.72 4.43
C VAL A 101 -17.21 -7.02 4.47
N ASN A 102 -17.93 -8.14 4.48
CA ASN A 102 -17.38 -9.50 4.62
C ASN A 102 -17.40 -10.33 3.31
N ASN A 103 -17.83 -9.73 2.20
CA ASN A 103 -18.00 -10.39 0.90
C ASN A 103 -17.01 -9.89 -0.16
N ARG A 104 -15.85 -9.38 0.27
CA ARG A 104 -14.75 -8.92 -0.59
C ARG A 104 -13.42 -9.37 -0.02
N THR A 105 -12.48 -9.68 -0.89
CA THR A 105 -11.10 -10.04 -0.57
C THR A 105 -10.16 -8.87 -0.83
N VAL A 106 -9.11 -8.73 -0.03
CA VAL A 106 -7.94 -7.89 -0.29
C VAL A 106 -6.82 -8.80 -0.79
N TRP A 107 -6.47 -8.66 -2.06
CA TRP A 107 -5.39 -9.38 -2.71
C TRP A 107 -4.08 -8.61 -2.57
N VAL A 108 -3.08 -9.27 -1.98
CA VAL A 108 -1.76 -8.70 -1.67
C VAL A 108 -0.75 -9.34 -2.62
N ALA A 109 -0.50 -8.69 -3.77
CA ALA A 109 0.34 -9.24 -4.83
C ALA A 109 1.72 -8.58 -4.84
N ASP A 110 2.78 -9.36 -4.61
CA ASP A 110 4.16 -8.88 -4.58
C ASP A 110 5.13 -10.05 -4.83
N SER A 111 6.35 -9.73 -5.26
CA SER A 111 7.43 -10.73 -5.30
C SER A 111 7.88 -11.15 -3.90
N PHE A 112 7.66 -10.27 -2.91
CA PHE A 112 8.22 -10.31 -1.55
C PHE A 112 9.75 -10.42 -1.52
N GLN A 113 10.37 -10.01 -2.62
CA GLN A 113 11.80 -10.16 -2.93
C GLN A 113 12.40 -8.87 -3.49
N GLY A 114 11.62 -7.78 -3.51
CA GLY A 114 12.05 -6.47 -4.02
C GLY A 114 11.88 -6.34 -5.52
N LEU A 115 12.54 -5.33 -6.08
CA LEU A 115 12.45 -4.99 -7.51
C LEU A 115 13.17 -6.04 -8.38
N PRO A 116 12.59 -6.45 -9.52
CA PRO A 116 13.30 -7.26 -10.48
C PRO A 116 14.43 -6.44 -11.11
N LYS A 117 15.47 -7.12 -11.62
CA LYS A 117 16.50 -6.46 -12.41
C LYS A 117 15.84 -5.90 -13.69
N PRO A 118 15.97 -4.60 -13.98
CA PRO A 118 15.31 -4.01 -15.13
C PRO A 118 16.02 -4.34 -16.45
N ASP A 119 15.22 -4.49 -17.51
CA ASP A 119 15.70 -4.74 -18.88
C ASP A 119 15.80 -3.47 -19.72
N ASN A 120 15.31 -2.32 -19.23
CA ASN A 120 15.34 -1.03 -19.94
C ASN A 120 16.21 0.01 -19.21
N ASP A 121 16.73 0.98 -19.96
CA ASP A 121 17.66 1.99 -19.44
C ASP A 121 17.02 2.96 -18.43
N LEU A 122 15.72 3.21 -18.60
CA LEU A 122 14.98 4.15 -17.76
C LEU A 122 14.94 3.65 -16.31
N ASP A 123 14.56 2.38 -16.14
CA ASP A 123 14.46 1.73 -14.82
C ASP A 123 15.83 1.39 -14.24
N GLN A 124 16.83 1.13 -15.09
CA GLN A 124 18.23 0.93 -14.64
C GLN A 124 18.77 2.15 -13.88
N THR A 125 18.30 3.36 -14.18
CA THR A 125 18.73 4.58 -13.48
C THR A 125 18.35 4.52 -12.00
N MET A 126 17.09 4.19 -11.69
CA MET A 126 16.62 4.04 -10.31
C MET A 126 17.24 2.81 -9.63
N TYR A 127 17.31 1.69 -10.34
CA TYR A 127 17.86 0.44 -9.81
C TYR A 127 19.33 0.55 -9.38
N LYS A 128 20.11 1.43 -10.02
CA LYS A 128 21.53 1.67 -9.70
C LYS A 128 21.76 2.72 -8.60
N MET A 129 20.71 3.36 -8.08
CA MET A 129 20.86 4.35 -7.01
C MET A 129 21.39 3.68 -5.73
N PRO A 130 22.45 4.20 -5.07
CA PRO A 130 23.03 3.58 -3.88
C PRO A 130 22.00 3.33 -2.77
N LYS A 131 21.12 4.31 -2.48
CA LYS A 131 20.06 4.16 -1.47
C LYS A 131 19.08 3.00 -1.77
N VAL A 132 18.81 2.71 -3.04
CA VAL A 132 17.93 1.58 -3.43
C VAL A 132 18.65 0.24 -3.25
N GLN A 133 19.95 0.19 -3.51
CA GLN A 133 20.76 -1.01 -3.26
C GLN A 133 20.91 -1.27 -1.75
N GLU A 134 21.11 -0.21 -0.96
CA GLU A 134 21.19 -0.26 0.50
C GLU A 134 19.89 -0.78 1.15
N THR A 135 18.72 -0.54 0.55
CA THR A 135 17.44 -1.13 1.00
C THR A 135 17.20 -2.54 0.50
N ASN A 136 18.22 -3.18 -0.11
CA ASN A 136 18.08 -4.46 -0.80
C ASN A 136 16.92 -4.44 -1.81
N PHE A 137 16.87 -3.39 -2.65
CA PHE A 137 15.85 -3.18 -3.67
C PHE A 137 14.42 -3.19 -3.11
N PHE A 138 14.25 -2.69 -1.89
CA PHE A 138 13.00 -2.67 -1.14
C PHE A 138 12.38 -4.06 -0.90
N SER A 139 13.22 -5.11 -0.85
CA SER A 139 12.78 -6.47 -0.53
C SER A 139 12.20 -6.56 0.88
N VAL A 140 10.96 -7.05 0.99
CA VAL A 140 10.28 -7.35 2.24
C VAL A 140 9.67 -8.76 2.16
N PRO A 141 10.14 -9.72 2.97
CA PRO A 141 9.61 -11.08 2.95
C PRO A 141 8.12 -11.15 3.32
N LEU A 142 7.39 -12.11 2.73
CA LEU A 142 5.96 -12.34 3.00
C LEU A 142 5.65 -12.41 4.50
N ALA A 143 6.44 -13.16 5.27
CA ALA A 143 6.28 -13.29 6.72
C ALA A 143 6.34 -11.94 7.47
N THR A 144 7.10 -10.97 6.95
CA THR A 144 7.14 -9.61 7.51
C THR A 144 5.86 -8.84 7.20
N VAL A 145 5.32 -9.01 5.99
CA VAL A 145 4.05 -8.40 5.60
C VAL A 145 2.90 -8.99 6.42
N GLU A 146 2.82 -10.32 6.56
CA GLU A 146 1.87 -11.01 7.44
C GLU A 146 1.97 -10.51 8.89
N SER A 147 3.18 -10.40 9.43
CA SER A 147 3.43 -9.83 10.76
C SER A 147 2.92 -8.39 10.89
N ASN A 148 3.07 -7.57 9.85
CA ASN A 148 2.51 -6.22 9.84
C ASN A 148 0.98 -6.25 9.90
N PHE A 149 0.29 -7.08 9.12
CA PHE A 149 -1.16 -7.25 9.23
C PHE A 149 -1.60 -7.71 10.64
N HIS A 150 -0.88 -8.66 11.23
CA HIS A 150 -1.15 -9.14 12.59
C HIS A 150 -1.07 -8.03 13.64
N ARG A 151 -0.14 -7.08 13.50
CA ARG A 151 -0.01 -5.94 14.44
C ARG A 151 -1.25 -5.03 14.46
N TYR A 152 -2.06 -5.04 13.41
CA TYR A 152 -3.33 -4.32 13.34
C TYR A 152 -4.54 -5.20 13.63
N SER A 153 -4.35 -6.50 13.93
CA SER A 153 -5.43 -7.49 14.04
C SER A 153 -6.30 -7.57 12.77
N LEU A 154 -5.68 -7.43 11.60
CA LEU A 154 -6.34 -7.41 10.29
C LEU A 154 -5.87 -8.54 9.37
N LEU A 155 -5.17 -9.55 9.89
CA LEU A 155 -4.88 -10.77 9.13
C LEU A 155 -5.98 -11.81 9.36
N ASP A 156 -6.85 -11.99 8.37
CA ASP A 156 -7.98 -12.91 8.40
C ASP A 156 -8.26 -13.49 7.00
N GLU A 157 -9.33 -14.26 6.84
CA GLU A 157 -9.69 -14.92 5.58
C GLU A 157 -9.95 -13.97 4.41
N GLN A 158 -10.23 -12.69 4.69
CA GLN A 158 -10.42 -11.66 3.66
C GLN A 158 -9.09 -11.11 3.13
N VAL A 159 -7.94 -11.57 3.61
CA VAL A 159 -6.61 -11.19 3.09
C VAL A 159 -5.99 -12.41 2.42
N GLN A 160 -5.69 -12.31 1.13
CA GLN A 160 -5.10 -13.38 0.33
C GLN A 160 -3.82 -12.89 -0.37
N PHE A 161 -2.75 -13.66 -0.27
CA PHE A 161 -1.44 -13.28 -0.83
C PHE A 161 -1.18 -13.97 -2.16
N LEU A 162 -0.52 -13.24 -3.08
CA LEU A 162 -0.05 -13.75 -4.36
C LEU A 162 1.47 -13.58 -4.44
N PRO A 163 2.26 -14.49 -3.83
CA PRO A 163 3.72 -14.40 -3.83
C PRO A 163 4.32 -14.80 -5.16
N GLY A 164 5.05 -13.87 -5.78
CA GLY A 164 5.79 -14.10 -7.02
C GLY A 164 5.75 -12.88 -7.95
N TRP A 165 6.42 -13.00 -9.08
CA TRP A 165 6.41 -11.94 -10.10
C TRP A 165 5.03 -11.82 -10.72
N PHE A 166 4.61 -10.59 -11.03
CA PHE A 166 3.27 -10.32 -11.56
C PHE A 166 2.98 -11.08 -12.86
N CYS A 167 3.98 -11.25 -13.72
CA CYS A 167 3.85 -12.01 -14.97
C CYS A 167 3.52 -13.49 -14.75
N ASP A 168 3.87 -14.04 -13.59
CA ASP A 168 3.66 -15.44 -13.24
C ASP A 168 2.37 -15.61 -12.42
N THR A 169 2.07 -14.65 -11.54
CA THR A 169 0.98 -14.77 -10.56
C THR A 169 -0.34 -14.20 -11.03
N LEU A 170 -0.36 -13.02 -11.66
CA LEU A 170 -1.61 -12.34 -12.04
C LEU A 170 -2.43 -13.10 -13.10
N PRO A 171 -1.84 -13.72 -14.14
CA PRO A 171 -2.62 -14.49 -15.12
C PRO A 171 -3.37 -15.69 -14.55
N LEU A 172 -2.89 -16.22 -13.41
CA LEU A 172 -3.44 -17.39 -12.73
C LEU A 172 -4.20 -17.03 -11.45
N ALA A 173 -4.27 -15.75 -11.09
CA ALA A 173 -4.86 -15.30 -9.85
C ALA A 173 -6.35 -15.67 -9.82
N PRO A 174 -6.85 -16.31 -8.75
CA PRO A 174 -8.25 -16.77 -8.66
C PRO A 174 -9.21 -15.62 -8.30
N ILE A 175 -9.11 -14.51 -9.05
CA ILE A 175 -9.85 -13.27 -8.85
C ILE A 175 -10.93 -13.18 -9.92
N SER A 176 -12.20 -13.11 -9.52
CA SER A 176 -13.31 -13.03 -10.47
C SER A 176 -13.61 -11.60 -10.93
N LYS A 177 -13.60 -10.64 -10.00
CA LYS A 177 -13.92 -9.23 -10.25
C LYS A 177 -13.12 -8.35 -9.32
N LEU A 178 -12.70 -7.19 -9.81
CA LEU A 178 -12.01 -6.16 -9.02
C LEU A 178 -12.82 -4.87 -9.05
N SER A 179 -12.84 -4.18 -7.91
CA SER A 179 -13.48 -2.88 -7.74
C SER A 179 -12.48 -1.75 -7.52
N VAL A 180 -11.31 -2.06 -6.96
CA VAL A 180 -10.17 -1.14 -6.81
C VAL A 180 -8.88 -1.91 -7.15
N LEU A 181 -7.96 -1.24 -7.84
CA LEU A 181 -6.67 -1.72 -8.36
C LEU A 181 -5.55 -0.75 -7.95
#